data_AF-A0A4Q7QRF0-F1
#
_entry.id   AF-A0A4Q7QRF0-F1
#
_cell.length_a   1.000
_cell.length_b   1.000
_cell.length_c   1.000
_cell.angle_alpha   90.00
_cell.angle_beta   90.00
_cell.angle_gamma   90.00
#
_symmetry.space_group_name_H-M   'P 1'
#
loop_
_entity.id
_entity.type
_entity.pdbx_description
1 polymer ?
#
loop_
_entity_poly.entity_id
_entity_poly.type
_entity_poly.pdbx_seq_one_letter_code
_entity_poly.pdbx_strand_id
1 'polypeptide(L)'
;MVAIVTVLFAFPLGFFLRNRTSAYLAYVAIFGYSFTFQTLYLLRSWVGDNNEAFSADPDKPPLDYLAVTAGIYLVGFLLITLGHRLGAKRRNRSLTVDLDATA
;
A
#
# COMPACT_ATOMS: atom_id res chain seq x y z
N MET A 1 -7.90 1.69 -8.58
CA MET A 1 -8.14 2.40 -7.29
C MET A 1 -7.10 2.00 -6.25
N VAL A 2 -7.02 0.73 -5.84
CA VAL A 2 -6.06 0.28 -4.82
C VAL A 2 -4.59 0.57 -5.20
N ALA A 3 -4.17 0.33 -6.45
CA ALA A 3 -2.78 0.62 -6.87
C ALA A 3 -2.38 2.10 -6.75
N ILE A 4 -3.29 3.03 -7.05
CA ILE A 4 -3.05 4.48 -6.95
C ILE A 4 -2.88 4.87 -5.48
N VAL A 5 -3.76 4.36 -4.62
CA VAL A 5 -3.68 4.60 -3.16
C VAL A 5 -2.40 4.00 -2.60
N THR A 6 -2.03 2.79 -3.02
CA THR A 6 -0.77 2.16 -2.63
C THR A 6 0.43 3.04 -2.97
N VAL A 7 0.54 3.55 -4.20
CA VAL A 7 1.68 4.38 -4.59
C VAL A 7 1.68 5.73 -3.85
N LEU A 8 0.53 6.40 -3.77
CA LEU A 8 0.42 7.73 -3.17
C LEU A 8 0.61 7.73 -1.66
N PHE A 9 0.20 6.68 -0.95
CA PHE A 9 0.26 6.65 0.51
C PHE A 9 1.41 5.81 1.07
N ALA A 10 1.81 4.71 0.42
CA ALA A 10 2.85 3.82 0.96
C ALA A 10 4.20 4.53 1.13
N PHE A 11 4.61 5.34 0.15
CA PHE A 11 5.88 6.05 0.18
C PHE A 11 5.93 7.17 1.24
N PRO A 12 4.98 8.13 1.29
CA PRO A 12 5.00 9.17 2.31
C PRO A 12 4.75 8.65 3.73
N LEU A 13 3.93 7.60 3.92
CA LEU A 13 3.76 6.97 5.24
C LEU A 13 5.07 6.40 5.76
N GLY A 14 5.82 5.66 4.92
CA GLY A 14 7.13 5.14 5.29
C GLY A 14 8.16 6.24 5.58
N PHE A 15 8.10 7.35 4.84
CA PHE A 15 9.03 8.46 4.98
C PHE A 15 8.77 9.33 6.23
N PHE A 16 7.51 9.69 6.49
CA PHE A 16 7.15 10.69 7.50
C PHE A 16 7.02 10.10 8.91
N LEU A 17 6.57 8.85 9.05
CA LEU A 17 6.39 8.22 10.35
C LEU A 17 7.73 7.79 10.97
N ARG A 18 7.90 8.08 12.26
CA ARG A 18 9.10 7.70 13.03
C ARG A 18 9.05 6.25 13.50
N ASN A 19 7.85 5.72 13.74
CA ASN A 19 7.64 4.34 14.20
C ASN A 19 7.24 3.42 13.03
N ARG A 20 7.92 2.27 12.89
CA ARG A 20 7.70 1.30 11.80
C ARG A 20 6.32 0.68 11.89
N THR A 21 5.89 0.34 13.10
CA THR A 21 4.63 -0.39 13.35
C THR A 21 3.42 0.46 12.98
N SER A 22 3.45 1.78 13.25
CA SER A 22 2.35 2.68 12.88
C SER A 22 2.27 2.92 11.38
N ALA A 23 3.42 2.94 10.66
CA ALA A 23 3.44 3.05 9.21
C ALA A 23 2.80 1.83 8.54
N TYR A 24 3.13 0.62 9.02
CA TYR A 24 2.48 -0.60 8.53
C TYR A 24 1.00 -0.64 8.88
N LEU A 25 0.61 -0.29 10.11
CA LEU A 25 -0.79 -0.31 10.53
C LEU A 25 -1.65 0.66 9.72
N ALA A 26 -1.16 1.89 9.51
CA ALA A 26 -1.84 2.90 8.69
C ALA A 26 -1.98 2.44 7.24
N TYR A 27 -0.94 1.83 6.67
CA TYR A 27 -1.00 1.27 5.33
C TYR A 27 -2.03 0.16 5.22
N VAL A 28 -2.04 -0.80 6.15
CA VAL A 28 -3.02 -1.90 6.16
C VAL A 28 -4.44 -1.36 6.26
N ALA A 29 -4.69 -0.37 7.12
CA ALA A 29 -6.01 0.26 7.25
C ALA A 29 -6.47 0.93 5.94
N ILE A 30 -5.61 1.72 5.31
CA ILE A 30 -5.91 2.42 4.05
C ILE A 30 -6.09 1.44 2.88
N PHE A 31 -5.23 0.42 2.82
CA PHE A 31 -5.30 -0.64 1.82
C PHE A 31 -6.60 -1.44 1.98
N GLY A 32 -6.94 -1.85 3.21
CA GLY A 32 -8.17 -2.58 3.52
C GLY A 32 -9.43 -1.78 3.17
N TYR A 33 -9.45 -0.48 3.50
CA TYR A 33 -10.53 0.42 3.10
C TYR A 33 -10.68 0.45 1.57
N SER A 34 -9.59 0.71 0.86
CA SER A 34 -9.61 0.81 -0.60
C SER A 34 -10.01 -0.50 -1.27
N PHE A 35 -9.54 -1.63 -0.74
CA PHE A 35 -9.88 -2.97 -1.21
C PHE A 35 -11.37 -3.28 -1.04
N THR A 36 -11.94 -2.90 0.10
CA THR A 36 -13.37 -3.11 0.39
C THR A 36 -14.24 -2.36 -0.63
N PHE A 37 -13.99 -1.07 -0.83
CA PHE A 37 -14.76 -0.27 -1.77
C PHE A 37 -14.52 -0.70 -3.22
N GLN A 38 -13.29 -1.01 -3.62
CA GLN A 38 -12.99 -1.52 -4.95
C GLN A 38 -13.76 -2.81 -5.24
N THR A 39 -13.75 -3.76 -4.29
CA THR A 39 -14.46 -5.03 -4.45
C THR A 39 -15.97 -4.83 -4.57
N LEU A 40 -16.55 -3.90 -3.81
CA LEU A 40 -17.97 -3.53 -3.95
C LEU A 40 -18.29 -2.94 -5.33
N TYR A 41 -17.43 -2.08 -5.88
CA TYR A 41 -17.63 -1.52 -7.22
C TYR A 41 -17.53 -2.59 -8.31
N LEU A 42 -16.56 -3.50 -8.19
CA LEU A 42 -16.39 -4.61 -9.14
C LEU A 42 -17.53 -5.63 -9.05
N LEU A 43 -18.03 -5.89 -7.85
CA LEU A 43 -19.21 -6.75 -7.66
C LEU A 43 -20.45 -6.11 -8.29
N ARG A 44 -20.64 -4.80 -8.08
CA ARG A 44 -21.73 -4.06 -8.73
C ARG A 44 -21.62 -4.07 -10.25
N SER A 45 -20.41 -3.94 -10.82
CA SER A 45 -20.22 -4.01 -12.27
C SER A 45 -20.47 -5.42 -12.83
N TRP A 46 -20.10 -6.45 -12.07
CA TRP A 46 -20.36 -7.85 -12.43
C TRP A 46 -21.86 -8.17 -12.49
N VAL A 47 -22.64 -7.70 -11.51
CA VAL A 47 -24.12 -7.78 -11.57
C VAL A 47 -24.69 -7.04 -12.78
N GLY A 48 -24.00 -6.01 -13.27
CA GLY A 48 -24.33 -5.27 -14.49
C GLY A 48 -23.80 -5.91 -15.78
N ASP A 49 -23.45 -7.21 -15.76
CA ASP A 49 -22.97 -8.00 -16.91
C ASP A 49 -21.55 -7.65 -17.40
N ASN A 50 -20.76 -6.91 -16.60
CA ASN A 50 -19.36 -6.62 -16.88
C ASN A 50 -18.43 -7.63 -16.18
N ASN A 51 -17.85 -8.54 -16.98
CA ASN A 51 -17.03 -9.67 -16.54
C ASN A 51 -15.51 -9.44 -16.66
N GLU A 52 -15.05 -8.18 -16.71
CA GLU A 52 -13.61 -7.88 -16.81
C GLU A 52 -12.80 -8.32 -15.58
N ALA A 53 -13.41 -8.30 -14.38
CA ALA A 53 -12.71 -8.56 -13.12
C ALA A 53 -13.08 -9.90 -12.46
N PHE A 54 -14.28 -10.40 -12.73
CA PHE A 54 -14.79 -11.68 -12.24
C PHE A 54 -15.26 -12.49 -13.44
N SER A 55 -14.97 -13.79 -13.45
CA SER A 55 -15.46 -14.67 -14.52
C SER A 55 -16.99 -14.66 -14.55
N ALA A 56 -17.55 -14.81 -15.76
CA ALA A 56 -18.99 -14.98 -15.94
C ALA A 56 -19.51 -16.32 -15.35
N ASP A 57 -18.60 -17.27 -15.17
CA ASP A 57 -18.83 -18.56 -14.52
C ASP A 57 -18.80 -18.39 -12.98
N PRO A 58 -19.95 -18.50 -12.28
CA PRO A 58 -20.05 -18.24 -10.84
C PRO A 58 -19.30 -19.27 -9.98
N ASP A 59 -19.07 -20.46 -10.53
CA ASP A 59 -18.41 -21.56 -9.81
C ASP A 59 -16.88 -21.48 -9.89
N LYS A 60 -16.34 -20.55 -10.70
CA LYS A 60 -14.90 -20.32 -10.78
C LYS A 60 -14.44 -19.35 -9.69
N PRO A 61 -13.58 -19.79 -8.76
CA PRO A 61 -13.01 -18.87 -7.78
C PRO A 61 -12.15 -17.81 -8.49
N PRO A 62 -12.26 -16.52 -8.12
CA PRO A 62 -11.57 -15.43 -8.81
C PRO A 62 -10.10 -15.31 -8.36
N LEU A 63 -9.31 -16.34 -8.66
CA LEU A 63 -7.90 -16.45 -8.27
C LEU A 63 -7.04 -15.35 -8.90
N ASP A 64 -7.36 -14.90 -10.11
CA ASP A 64 -6.62 -13.84 -10.81
C ASP A 64 -6.72 -12.50 -10.08
N TYR A 65 -7.92 -12.11 -9.66
CA TYR A 65 -8.14 -10.89 -8.87
C TYR A 65 -7.42 -10.96 -7.52
N LEU A 66 -7.43 -12.14 -6.88
CA LEU A 66 -6.72 -12.36 -5.62
C LEU A 66 -5.20 -12.26 -5.81
N ALA A 67 -4.65 -12.85 -6.88
CA ALA A 67 -3.23 -12.79 -7.21
C ALA A 67 -2.78 -11.35 -7.48
N VAL A 68 -3.54 -10.58 -8.26
CA VAL A 68 -3.25 -9.16 -8.54
C VAL A 68 -3.30 -8.34 -7.26
N THR A 69 -4.32 -8.56 -6.42
CA THR A 69 -4.46 -7.85 -5.13
C THR A 69 -3.29 -8.14 -4.20
N ALA A 70 -2.89 -9.41 -4.08
CA ALA A 70 -1.75 -9.82 -3.27
C ALA A 70 -0.44 -9.18 -3.79
N GLY A 71 -0.26 -9.12 -5.11
CA GLY A 71 0.87 -8.45 -5.73
C GLY A 71 0.94 -6.96 -5.37
N ILE A 72 -0.17 -6.22 -5.47
CA ILE A 72 -0.22 -4.80 -5.11
C ILE A 72 0.06 -4.61 -3.60
N TYR A 73 -0.46 -5.49 -2.76
CA TYR A 73 -0.20 -5.45 -1.33
C TYR A 73 1.29 -5.57 -1.01
N LEU A 74 1.99 -6.54 -1.64
CA LEU A 74 3.43 -6.72 -1.49
C LEU A 74 4.23 -5.51 -1.98
N VAL A 75 3.85 -4.93 -3.13
CA VAL A 75 4.49 -3.73 -3.67
C VAL A 75 4.41 -2.56 -2.69
N GLY A 76 3.26 -2.34 -2.05
CA GLY A 76 3.16 -1.28 -1.04
C GLY A 76 3.97 -1.55 0.22
N PHE A 77 4.09 -2.82 0.63
CA PHE A 77 4.97 -3.19 1.76
C PHE A 77 6.43 -2.86 1.46
N LEU A 78 6.90 -3.12 0.23
CA LEU A 78 8.23 -2.76 -0.23
C LEU A 78 8.42 -1.24 -0.26
N LEU A 79 7.44 -0.49 -0.78
CA LEU A 79 7.48 0.98 -0.81
C LEU A 79 7.59 1.61 0.59
N ILE A 80 6.87 1.08 1.58
CA ILE A 80 6.97 1.54 2.97
C ILE A 80 8.35 1.26 3.54
N THR A 81 8.87 0.06 3.29
CA THR A 81 10.18 -0.36 3.79
C THR A 81 11.29 0.53 3.20
N LEU A 82 11.21 0.83 1.91
CA LEU A 82 12.13 1.73 1.20
C LEU A 82 12.00 3.18 1.71
N GLY A 83 10.78 3.71 1.84
CA GLY A 83 10.52 5.05 2.35
C GLY A 83 11.07 5.24 3.77
N HIS A 84 10.88 4.24 4.63
CA HIS A 84 11.41 4.25 5.99
C HIS A 84 12.93 4.18 6.04
N ARG A 85 13.56 3.33 5.21
CA ARG A 85 15.03 3.25 5.12
C ARG A 85 15.64 4.58 4.67
N LEU A 86 15.02 5.26 3.70
CA LEU A 86 15.45 6.58 3.24
C LEU A 86 15.25 7.66 4.32
N GLY A 87 14.09 7.65 5.01
CA GLY A 87 13.79 8.58 6.10
C GLY A 87 14.69 8.41 7.32
N ALA A 88 15.08 7.17 7.66
CA ALA A 88 16.04 6.87 8.71
C ALA A 88 17.46 7.33 8.34
N LYS A 89 17.89 7.09 7.09
CA LYS A 89 19.20 7.52 6.59
C LYS A 89 19.34 9.05 6.61
N ARG A 90 18.29 9.81 6.26
CA ARG A 90 18.30 11.28 6.33
C ARG A 90 18.33 11.79 7.78
N ARG A 91 17.55 11.19 8.70
CA ARG A 91 17.54 11.58 10.12
C ARG A 91 18.88 11.33 10.80
N ASN A 92 19.53 10.19 10.53
CA ASN A 92 20.86 9.91 11.07
C ASN A 92 21.92 10.89 10.54
N ARG A 93 21.82 11.30 9.26
CA ARG A 93 22.72 12.32 8.69
C ARG A 93 22.52 13.69 9.34
N SER A 94 21.29 14.08 9.68
CA SER A 94 21.01 15.34 10.36
C SER A 94 21.54 15.35 11.80
N LEU A 95 21.45 14.21 12.50
CA LEU A 95 21.99 14.06 13.86
C LEU A 95 23.52 14.12 13.89
N THR A 96 24.22 13.54 12.91
CA THR A 96 25.69 13.61 12.84
C THR A 96 26.23 15.01 12.56
N VAL A 97 25.52 15.82 11.76
CA VAL A 97 25.95 17.19 11.43
C VAL A 97 25.84 18.13 12.64
N ASP A 98 24.91 17.88 13.55
CA ASP A 98 24.68 18.71 14.74
C ASP A 98 25.77 18.50 15.81
N LEU A 99 26.43 17.33 15.81
CA LEU A 99 27.52 17.02 16.74
C LEU A 99 28.85 17.68 16.33
N ASP A 100 29.09 17.87 15.04
CA ASP A 100 30.28 18.59 14.55
C ASP A 100 30.17 20.12 14.72
N ALA A 101 28.96 20.66 14.89
CA ALA A 101 28.73 22.10 15.09
C ALA A 101 29.04 22.57 16.53
N THR A 102 29.32 21.64 17.46
CA THR A 102 29.53 21.94 18.89
C THR A 102 30.91 21.50 19.41
N ALA A 103 31.82 21.06 18.53
CA ALA A 103 33.22 20.73 18.85
C ALA A 103 34.18 21.85 18.44
#